data_AF-A0A4Q5LEZ6-F1
#
_entry.id   AF-A0A4Q5LEZ6-F1
#
_cell.length_a   1.000
_cell.length_b   1.000
_cell.length_c   1.000
_cell.angle_alpha   90.00
_cell.angle_beta   90.00
_cell.angle_gamma   90.00
#
_symmetry.space_group_name_H-M   'P 1'
#
loop_
_entity.id
_entity.type
_entity.pdbx_description
1 polymer ?
#
loop_
_entity_poly.entity_id
_entity_poly.type
_entity_poly.pdbx_seq_one_letter_code
_entity_poly.pdbx_strand_id
1 'polypeptide(L)'
;MGQKLLFIDDQLRATFSELQLLFKVTFDQTEISRLFLDAENDQVSLKTYLFYKSSRWPFWNWSVTGTVDEYEPETAWLTIQGDAGKRKAFESFFARK
;
A
#
# COMPACT_ATOMS: atom_id res chain seq x y z
N MET A 1 -8.77 -10.88 0.02
CA MET A 1 -7.60 -9.98 0.06
C MET A 1 -8.00 -8.77 -0.76
N GLY A 2 -7.80 -7.55 -0.26
CA GLY A 2 -8.12 -6.35 -1.03
C GLY A 2 -6.85 -5.89 -1.74
N GLN A 3 -6.91 -5.63 -3.04
CA GLN A 3 -5.76 -5.15 -3.82
C GLN A 3 -6.19 -4.15 -4.88
N LYS A 4 -5.29 -3.21 -5.20
CA LYS A 4 -5.49 -2.24 -6.28
C LYS A 4 -4.14 -1.93 -6.94
N LEU A 5 -4.09 -2.03 -8.27
CA LEU A 5 -2.97 -1.56 -9.07
C LEU A 5 -3.04 -0.04 -9.22
N LEU A 6 -1.92 0.64 -8.96
CA LEU A 6 -1.79 2.10 -9.01
C LEU A 6 -0.45 2.47 -9.67
N PHE A 7 -0.41 3.58 -10.40
CA PHE A 7 0.84 4.18 -10.85
C PHE A 7 1.62 4.75 -9.66
N ILE A 8 2.94 4.68 -9.73
CA ILE A 8 3.84 5.26 -8.72
C ILE A 8 4.07 6.73 -9.08
N ASP A 9 3.13 7.58 -8.65
CA ASP A 9 3.11 9.01 -8.93
C ASP A 9 2.63 9.84 -7.71
N ASP A 10 2.44 11.15 -7.91
CA ASP A 10 1.91 12.03 -6.86
C ASP A 10 0.49 11.65 -6.41
N GLN A 11 -0.31 11.02 -7.28
CA GLN A 11 -1.64 10.52 -6.93
C GLN A 11 -1.54 9.32 -5.96
N LEU A 12 -0.52 8.48 -6.08
CA LEU A 12 -0.24 7.43 -5.09
C LEU A 12 0.16 8.03 -3.73
N ARG A 13 0.95 9.13 -3.70
CA ARG A 13 1.26 9.85 -2.45
C ARG A 13 0.00 10.39 -1.78
N ALA A 14 -0.89 11.02 -2.56
CA ALA A 14 -2.19 11.48 -2.06
C ALA A 14 -3.04 10.32 -1.54
N THR A 15 -3.04 9.19 -2.26
CA THR A 15 -3.75 7.97 -1.85
C THR A 15 -3.21 7.41 -0.53
N PHE A 16 -1.89 7.41 -0.30
CA PHE A 16 -1.32 7.04 1.00
C PHE A 16 -1.79 7.96 2.12
N SER A 17 -1.83 9.28 1.90
CA SER A 17 -2.34 10.24 2.87
C SER A 17 -3.81 9.99 3.21
N GLU A 18 -4.65 9.75 2.20
CA GLU A 18 -6.08 9.46 2.39
C GLU A 18 -6.31 8.14 3.15
N LEU A 19 -5.55 7.08 2.84
CA LEU A 19 -5.67 5.79 3.52
C LEU A 19 -5.19 5.86 4.97
N GLN A 20 -4.13 6.62 5.26
CA GLN A 20 -3.68 6.89 6.63
C GLN A 20 -4.78 7.57 7.46
N LEU A 21 -5.45 8.58 6.88
CA LEU A 21 -6.59 9.25 7.51
C LEU A 21 -7.78 8.30 7.71
N LEU A 22 -8.15 7.55 6.68
CA LEU A 22 -9.26 6.58 6.71
C LEU A 22 -9.06 5.54 7.81
N PHE A 23 -7.86 4.99 7.92
CA PHE A 23 -7.56 3.93 8.88
C PHE A 23 -7.11 4.44 10.25
N LYS A 24 -6.84 5.75 10.38
CA LYS A 24 -6.28 6.41 11.56
C LYS A 24 -4.96 5.77 11.99
N VAL A 25 -4.06 5.60 11.03
CA VAL A 25 -2.72 5.04 11.24
C VAL A 25 -1.69 5.84 10.47
N THR A 26 -0.43 5.73 10.87
CA THR A 26 0.71 6.29 10.13
C THR A 26 1.38 5.17 9.37
N PHE A 27 1.61 5.38 8.08
CA PHE A 27 2.41 4.48 7.25
C PHE A 27 3.89 4.79 7.42
N ASP A 28 4.73 3.79 7.25
CA ASP A 28 6.18 3.92 7.25
C ASP A 28 6.61 4.79 6.06
N GLN A 29 7.03 6.02 6.37
CA GLN A 29 7.46 7.00 5.37
C GLN A 29 8.78 6.60 4.71
N THR A 30 9.61 5.77 5.38
CA THR A 30 10.85 5.24 4.81
C THR A 30 10.51 4.25 3.71
N GLU A 31 9.57 3.34 3.95
CA GLU A 31 9.13 2.36 2.95
C GLU A 31 8.40 3.03 1.78
N ILE A 32 7.59 4.06 2.04
CA ILE A 32 7.00 4.88 0.97
C ILE A 32 8.11 5.54 0.15
N SER A 33 9.08 6.19 0.80
CA SER A 33 10.18 6.87 0.08
C SER A 33 11.01 5.88 -0.75
N ARG A 34 11.24 4.68 -0.20
CA ARG A 34 11.94 3.59 -0.90
C ARG A 34 11.19 3.16 -2.15
N LEU A 35 9.86 3.01 -2.10
CA LEU A 35 9.03 2.69 -3.27
C LEU A 35 9.25 3.68 -4.42
N PHE A 36 9.13 4.98 -4.14
CA PHE A 36 9.29 6.01 -5.16
C PHE A 36 10.72 6.07 -5.70
N LEU A 37 11.71 5.99 -4.81
CA LEU A 37 13.12 5.97 -5.22
C LEU A 37 13.43 4.77 -6.11
N ASP A 38 12.93 3.60 -5.73
CA ASP A 38 13.15 2.37 -6.48
C ASP A 38 12.50 2.41 -7.87
N ALA A 39 11.28 2.94 -7.99
CA ALA A 39 10.59 3.09 -9.28
C ALA A 39 11.37 3.97 -10.27
N GLU A 40 12.09 4.97 -9.74
CA GLU A 40 12.94 5.86 -10.55
C GLU A 40 14.30 5.24 -10.90
N ASN A 41 14.88 4.42 -10.02
CA ASN A 41 16.30 4.03 -10.09
C ASN A 41 16.57 2.54 -10.34
N ASP A 42 15.60 1.65 -10.13
CA ASP A 42 15.76 0.22 -10.24
C ASP A 42 14.48 -0.44 -10.77
N GLN A 43 14.43 -0.51 -12.10
CA GLN A 43 13.29 -0.92 -12.91
C GLN A 43 13.31 -2.42 -13.29
N VAL A 44 14.16 -3.23 -12.63
CA VAL A 44 14.41 -4.63 -13.04
C VAL A 44 14.24 -5.62 -11.90
N SER A 45 13.78 -5.18 -10.73
CA SER A 45 13.71 -6.04 -9.55
C SER A 45 12.30 -6.11 -9.01
N LEU A 46 11.81 -7.34 -8.77
CA LEU A 46 10.59 -7.54 -8.00
C LEU A 46 10.83 -7.09 -6.55
N LYS A 47 9.99 -6.16 -6.09
CA LYS A 47 10.14 -5.54 -4.76
C LYS A 47 8.83 -5.56 -3.99
N THR A 48 8.96 -5.74 -2.67
CA THR A 48 7.84 -5.67 -1.74
C THR A 48 8.15 -4.68 -0.62
N TYR A 49 7.16 -3.87 -0.27
CA TYR A 49 7.24 -2.80 0.70
C TYR A 49 6.20 -3.02 1.79
N LEU A 50 6.55 -2.75 3.05
CA LEU A 50 5.65 -2.90 4.19
C LEU A 50 5.31 -1.52 4.76
N PHE A 51 4.23 -0.92 4.27
CA PHE A 51 3.83 0.42 4.71
C PHE A 51 3.23 0.42 6.11
N TYR A 52 2.53 -0.64 6.49
CA TYR A 52 1.94 -0.73 7.82
C TYR A 52 1.73 -2.17 8.24
N LYS A 53 1.96 -2.44 9.53
CA LYS A 53 1.62 -3.72 10.17
C LYS A 53 1.11 -3.46 11.57
N SER A 54 -0.12 -3.92 11.85
CA SER A 54 -0.64 -3.99 13.21
C SER A 54 -0.51 -5.40 13.75
N SER A 55 0.03 -5.51 14.97
CA SER A 55 0.01 -6.73 15.76
C SER A 55 -0.76 -6.44 17.05
N ARG A 56 -2.10 -6.42 16.98
CA ARG A 56 -2.96 -6.26 18.15
C ARG A 56 -3.57 -7.60 18.51
N TRP A 57 -2.99 -8.20 19.53
CA TRP A 57 -3.52 -9.39 20.20
C TRP A 57 -4.89 -9.06 20.83
N PRO A 58 -5.92 -9.93 20.72
CA PRO A 58 -5.84 -11.31 20.26
C PRO A 58 -6.33 -11.58 18.82
N PHE A 59 -6.93 -10.63 18.08
CA PHE A 59 -7.68 -11.03 16.85
C PHE A 59 -7.57 -10.12 15.61
N TRP A 60 -6.83 -9.01 15.64
CA TRP A 60 -6.93 -8.00 14.56
C TRP A 60 -5.56 -7.64 14.03
N ASN A 61 -4.89 -8.63 13.44
CA ASN A 61 -3.68 -8.39 12.67
C ASN A 61 -4.09 -7.96 11.27
N TRP A 62 -3.52 -6.86 10.81
CA TRP A 62 -3.69 -6.39 9.44
C TRP A 62 -2.47 -5.63 8.98
N SER A 63 -2.25 -5.61 7.68
CA SER A 63 -1.11 -4.95 7.06
C SER A 63 -1.49 -4.32 5.74
N VAL A 64 -0.71 -3.31 5.36
CA VAL A 64 -0.72 -2.70 4.04
C VAL A 64 0.65 -2.85 3.44
N THR A 65 0.70 -3.45 2.25
CA THR A 65 1.94 -3.71 1.51
C THR A 65 1.83 -3.18 0.09
N GLY A 66 2.97 -2.87 -0.52
CA GLY A 66 3.09 -2.59 -1.95
C GLY A 66 3.96 -3.63 -2.61
N THR A 67 3.59 -4.10 -3.80
CA THR A 67 4.43 -4.99 -4.61
C THR A 67 4.62 -4.37 -5.98
N VAL A 68 5.86 -4.25 -6.42
CA VAL A 68 6.26 -3.80 -7.75
C VAL A 68 6.78 -5.00 -8.51
N ASP A 69 6.26 -5.21 -9.71
CA ASP A 69 6.71 -6.28 -10.61
C ASP A 69 7.95 -5.82 -11.36
N GLU A 70 8.84 -6.76 -11.69
CA GLU A 70 10.03 -6.51 -12.51
C GLU A 70 9.67 -5.99 -13.91
N TYR A 71 8.51 -6.39 -14.46
CA TYR A 71 8.09 -6.00 -15.81
C TYR A 71 7.23 -4.72 -15.85
N GLU A 72 6.79 -4.21 -14.69
CA GLU A 72 5.92 -3.02 -14.58
C GLU A 72 6.39 -2.09 -13.43
N PRO A 73 7.64 -1.57 -13.49
CA PRO A 73 8.29 -0.85 -12.40
C PRO A 73 7.63 0.49 -12.04
N GLU A 74 6.81 1.04 -12.94
CA GLU A 74 6.04 2.26 -12.75
C GLU A 74 4.71 2.04 -12.02
N THR A 75 4.36 0.79 -11.72
CA THR A 75 3.12 0.44 -11.02
C THR A 75 3.38 -0.34 -9.74
N ALA A 76 2.48 -0.19 -8.78
CA ALA A 76 2.49 -0.93 -7.53
C ALA A 76 1.12 -1.54 -7.23
N TRP A 77 1.12 -2.82 -6.89
CA TRP A 77 -0.01 -3.50 -6.27
C TRP A 77 -0.10 -3.11 -4.80
N LEU A 78 -0.98 -2.16 -4.49
CA LEU A 78 -1.30 -1.83 -3.11
C LEU A 78 -2.27 -2.87 -2.55
N THR A 79 -1.83 -3.57 -1.49
CA THR A 79 -2.55 -4.71 -0.94
C THR A 79 -2.84 -4.52 0.54
N ILE A 80 -4.06 -4.86 0.95
CA ILE A 80 -4.46 -4.94 2.35
C ILE A 80 -4.81 -6.39 2.73
N GLN A 81 -4.23 -6.85 3.83
CA GLN A 81 -4.40 -8.22 4.34
C GLN A 81 -4.83 -8.21 5.81
N GLY A 82 -5.46 -9.31 6.24
CA GLY A 82 -5.93 -9.48 7.62
C GLY A 82 -7.38 -9.00 7.83
N ASP A 83 -7.56 -8.02 8.73
CA ASP A 83 -8.86 -7.56 9.21
C ASP A 83 -9.93 -7.37 8.11
N ALA A 84 -11.10 -8.01 8.28
CA ALA A 84 -12.18 -7.97 7.30
C ALA A 84 -12.82 -6.58 7.16
N GLY A 85 -12.95 -5.84 8.27
CA GLY A 85 -13.51 -4.49 8.26
C GLY A 85 -12.64 -3.52 7.49
N LYS A 86 -11.32 -3.53 7.75
CA LYS A 86 -10.32 -2.73 7.04
C LYS A 86 -10.28 -3.08 5.56
N ARG A 87 -10.34 -4.38 5.20
CA ARG A 87 -10.44 -4.82 3.80
C ARG A 87 -11.66 -4.25 3.09
N LYS A 88 -12.86 -4.36 3.68
CA LYS A 88 -14.09 -3.81 3.10
C LYS A 88 -14.02 -2.28 2.94
N ALA A 89 -13.44 -1.58 3.92
CA ALA A 89 -13.23 -0.14 3.85
C ALA A 89 -12.26 0.25 2.73
N PHE A 90 -11.17 -0.50 2.54
CA PHE A 90 -10.22 -0.33 1.44
C PHE A 90 -10.89 -0.50 0.07
N GLU A 91 -11.65 -1.59 -0.11
CA GLU A 91 -12.39 -1.84 -1.35
C GLU A 91 -13.41 -0.73 -1.63
N SER A 92 -14.13 -0.28 -0.60
CA SER A 92 -15.11 0.81 -0.71
C SER A 92 -14.46 2.15 -1.03
N PHE A 93 -13.24 2.40 -0.53
CA PHE A 93 -12.48 3.61 -0.84
C PHE A 93 -12.13 3.67 -2.33
N PHE A 94 -11.62 2.57 -2.90
CA PHE A 94 -11.28 2.52 -4.33
C PHE A 94 -12.47 2.38 -5.27
N ALA A 95 -13.63 1.91 -4.80
CA ALA A 95 -14.85 1.87 -5.59
C ALA A 95 -15.51 3.25 -5.79
N ARG A 96 -15.10 4.27 -5.02
CA ARG A 96 -15.65 5.63 -5.06
C ARG A 96 -14.76 6.64 -5.78
N LYS A 97 -13.53 6.26 -6.12
CA LYS A 97 -12.59 7.02 -6.95
C LYS A 97 -12.77 6.63 -8.40
#